data_AF-A0A378N6B4-F1
#
_entry.id   AF-A0A378N6B4-F1
#
_cell.length_a   1.000
_cell.length_b   1.000
_cell.length_c   1.000
_cell.angle_alpha   90.00
_cell.angle_beta   90.00
_cell.angle_gamma   90.00
#
_symmetry.space_group_name_H-M   'P 1'
#
loop_
_entity.id
_entity.type
_entity.pdbx_description
1 polymer ?
#
loop_
_entity_poly.entity_id
_entity_poly.type
_entity_poly.pdbx_seq_one_letter_code
_entity_poly.pdbx_strand_id
1 'polypeptide(L)'
;MLEIKRQVTILRPTNYGKEENHYKHLYILLTDPCFDGETGKGDMILSVNCSSIKDGKALDETCILKAGTHEFITRDSFIFYRHIKIDSLDEIKANIEAGYFIQKP
;
A
#
# COMPACT_ATOMS: atom_id res chain seq x y z
N MET A 1 -11.33 26.47 -6.04
CA MET A 1 -11.95 25.13 -6.03
C MET A 1 -10.81 24.15 -5.79
N LEU A 2 -10.72 23.55 -4.60
CA LEU A 2 -9.60 22.66 -4.26
C LEU A 2 -10.19 21.34 -3.79
N GLU A 3 -10.39 20.45 -4.74
CA GLU A 3 -10.69 19.06 -4.45
C GLU A 3 -9.74 18.20 -5.27
N ILE A 4 -8.68 17.74 -4.62
CA ILE A 4 -7.88 16.61 -5.09
C ILE A 4 -7.98 15.54 -4.01
N LYS A 5 -8.95 14.65 -4.14
CA LYS A 5 -8.99 13.39 -3.37
C LYS A 5 -8.57 12.25 -4.27
N ARG A 6 -7.26 12.04 -4.36
CA ARG A 6 -6.67 10.82 -4.91
C ARG A 6 -5.49 10.38 -4.06
N GLN A 7 -5.80 10.02 -2.82
CA GLN A 7 -4.89 9.28 -1.96
C GLN A 7 -5.70 8.15 -1.36
N VAL A 8 -5.54 6.97 -1.92
CA VAL A 8 -6.11 5.76 -1.33
C VAL A 8 -4.91 5.01 -0.78
N THR A 9 -4.81 4.98 0.55
CA THR A 9 -3.92 4.05 1.22
C THR A 9 -4.76 2.88 1.71
N ILE A 10 -4.25 1.66 1.55
CA ILE A 10 -4.94 0.45 1.95
C ILE A 10 -4.07 -0.37 2.89
N LEU A 11 -4.68 -0.93 3.92
CA LEU A 11 -4.09 -1.98 4.73
C LEU A 11 -4.44 -3.32 4.09
N ARG A 12 -3.44 -4.04 3.60
CA ARG A 12 -3.56 -5.36 2.99
C ARG A 12 -2.96 -6.44 3.91
N PRO A 13 -3.64 -7.59 4.12
CA PRO A 13 -3.04 -8.73 4.80
C PRO A 13 -1.77 -9.20 4.11
N THR A 14 -0.75 -9.57 4.89
CA THR A 14 0.49 -10.13 4.34
C THR A 14 0.84 -11.44 5.02
N ASN A 15 1.14 -12.45 4.22
CA ASN A 15 1.53 -13.77 4.71
C ASN A 15 3.06 -13.86 4.84
N TYR A 16 3.71 -12.93 5.55
CA TYR A 16 5.15 -13.00 5.83
C TYR A 16 5.47 -14.15 6.80
N GLY A 17 5.28 -15.39 6.35
CA GLY A 17 5.70 -16.61 7.05
C GLY A 17 4.97 -16.91 8.36
N LYS A 18 3.84 -16.27 8.65
CA LYS A 18 3.01 -16.55 9.82
C LYS A 18 1.58 -16.84 9.38
N GLU A 19 1.01 -17.94 9.87
CA GLU A 19 -0.40 -18.33 9.65
C GLU A 19 -1.40 -17.38 10.36
N GLU A 20 -0.91 -16.38 11.09
CA GLU A 20 -1.74 -15.42 11.80
C GLU A 20 -2.33 -14.37 10.82
N ASN A 21 -3.60 -14.59 10.49
CA ASN A 21 -4.51 -13.82 9.62
C ASN A 21 -4.71 -12.31 9.95
N HIS A 22 -3.91 -11.71 10.82
CA HIS A 22 -4.18 -10.36 11.36
C HIS A 22 -3.13 -9.29 11.04
N TYR A 23 -1.97 -9.65 10.50
CA TYR A 23 -0.96 -8.65 10.13
C TYR A 23 -1.28 -8.02 8.77
N LYS A 24 -1.58 -6.73 8.79
CA LYS A 24 -1.75 -5.92 7.59
C LYS A 24 -0.58 -4.96 7.42
N HIS A 25 -0.11 -4.80 6.19
CA HIS A 25 0.82 -3.74 5.83
C HIS A 25 0.10 -2.65 5.06
N LEU A 26 0.60 -1.42 5.21
CA LEU A 26 0.11 -0.28 4.46
C LEU A 26 0.67 -0.34 3.03
N TYR A 27 -0.20 -0.06 2.07
CA TYR A 27 0.13 0.17 0.68
C TYR A 27 -0.44 1.51 0.25
N ILE A 28 0.31 2.23 -0.58
CA ILE A 28 -0.10 3.50 -1.19
C ILE A 28 -0.37 3.23 -2.66
N LEU A 29 -1.57 3.59 -3.15
CA LEU A 29 -1.89 3.52 -4.57
C LEU A 29 -1.30 4.75 -5.26
N LEU A 30 -0.37 4.54 -6.19
CA LEU A 30 0.47 5.57 -6.79
C LEU A 30 -0.09 6.13 -8.10
N THR A 31 -0.94 5.37 -8.79
CA THR A 31 -1.50 5.74 -10.11
C THR A 31 -3.01 5.63 -10.12
N ASP A 32 -3.63 6.38 -11.02
CA ASP A 32 -4.97 6.03 -11.48
C ASP A 32 -4.94 4.65 -12.18
N PRO A 33 -6.07 3.92 -12.23
CA PRO A 33 -6.17 2.70 -13.02
C PRO A 33 -5.80 2.97 -14.48
N CYS A 34 -4.93 2.14 -15.03
CA CYS A 34 -4.41 2.30 -16.39
C CYS A 34 -4.16 0.95 -17.07
N PHE A 35 -3.92 0.99 -18.38
CA PHE A 35 -3.61 -0.21 -19.16
C PHE A 35 -2.16 -0.64 -18.90
N ASP A 36 -1.99 -1.90 -18.52
CA ASP A 36 -0.70 -2.56 -18.45
C ASP A 36 -0.37 -3.17 -19.82
N GLY A 37 0.54 -2.52 -20.55
CA GLY A 37 0.97 -2.95 -21.88
C GLY A 37 1.81 -4.22 -21.90
N GLU A 38 2.35 -4.65 -20.76
CA GLU A 38 3.13 -5.89 -20.68
C GLU A 38 2.21 -7.11 -20.57
N THR A 39 1.16 -7.02 -19.74
CA THR A 39 0.21 -8.13 -19.55
C THR A 39 -1.05 -8.03 -20.40
N GLY A 40 -1.28 -6.89 -21.06
CA GLY A 40 -2.48 -6.63 -21.86
C GLY A 40 -3.75 -6.42 -21.04
N LYS A 41 -3.61 -6.17 -19.73
CA LYS A 41 -4.75 -5.98 -18.81
C LYS A 41 -5.10 -4.50 -18.64
N GLY A 42 -6.39 -4.20 -18.60
CA GLY A 42 -6.91 -2.87 -18.24
C GLY A 42 -7.05 -2.67 -16.73
N ASP A 43 -7.28 -1.42 -16.32
CA ASP A 43 -7.59 -1.03 -14.94
C ASP A 43 -6.59 -1.54 -13.88
N MET A 44 -5.31 -1.50 -14.22
CA MET A 44 -4.22 -1.88 -13.34
C MET A 44 -3.68 -0.66 -12.58
N ILE A 45 -3.33 -0.86 -11.32
CA ILE A 45 -2.87 0.19 -10.40
C ILE A 45 -1.49 -0.17 -9.88
N LEU A 46 -0.58 0.81 -9.90
CA LEU A 46 0.71 0.68 -9.23
C LEU A 46 0.53 0.97 -7.74
N SER A 47 0.98 0.06 -6.88
CA SER A 47 0.96 0.23 -5.44
C SER A 47 2.35 -0.01 -4.83
N VAL A 48 2.67 0.69 -3.75
CA VAL A 48 3.94 0.51 -3.04
C VAL A 48 3.72 0.24 -1.56
N ASN A 49 4.55 -0.64 -1.00
CA ASN A 49 4.51 -0.97 0.40
C ASN A 49 5.13 0.13 1.28
N CYS A 50 4.52 0.36 2.44
CA CYS A 50 5.11 1.10 3.54
C CYS A 50 5.38 0.12 4.71
N SER A 51 6.60 0.20 5.26
CA SER A 51 7.09 -0.67 6.32
C SER A 51 7.64 0.15 7.47
N SER A 52 7.41 -0.28 8.71
CA SER A 52 8.01 0.37 9.88
C SER A 52 9.51 0.11 9.93
N ILE A 53 10.27 1.12 10.35
CA ILE A 53 11.70 1.01 10.62
C ILE A 53 11.90 0.10 11.84
N LYS A 54 12.80 -0.87 11.71
CA LYS A 54 13.16 -1.84 12.77
C LYS A 54 14.65 -2.12 12.70
N ASP A 55 15.30 -2.16 13.85
CA ASP A 55 16.73 -2.45 13.94
C ASP A 55 17.08 -3.83 13.35
N GLY A 56 18.16 -3.89 12.57
CA GLY A 56 18.63 -5.11 11.92
C GLY A 56 17.71 -5.64 10.81
N LYS A 57 16.74 -4.83 10.33
CA LYS A 57 15.90 -5.15 9.16
C LYS A 57 16.27 -4.24 7.99
N ALA A 58 15.87 -4.67 6.79
CA ALA A 58 16.02 -3.87 5.59
C ALA A 58 15.34 -2.51 5.77
N LEU A 59 16.02 -1.46 5.33
CA LEU A 59 15.58 -0.08 5.35
C LEU A 59 15.92 0.54 4.00
N ASP A 60 14.95 1.23 3.41
CA ASP A 60 15.17 2.12 2.28
C ASP A 60 15.08 3.57 2.79
N GLU A 61 16.20 4.27 2.80
CA GLU A 61 16.30 5.64 3.34
C GLU A 61 15.82 6.71 2.36
N THR A 62 15.43 6.32 1.13
CA THR A 62 15.02 7.26 0.08
C THR A 62 13.77 8.07 0.48
N CYS A 63 12.81 7.43 1.15
CA CYS A 63 11.60 8.06 1.61
C CYS A 63 11.19 7.54 2.98
N ILE A 64 11.46 8.35 4.01
CA ILE A 64 11.10 8.10 5.40
C ILE A 64 9.84 8.88 5.76
N LEU A 65 8.87 8.20 6.35
CA LEU A 65 7.67 8.77 6.94
C LEU A 65 7.82 8.77 8.46
N LYS A 66 7.75 9.95 9.08
CA LYS A 66 7.83 10.08 10.53
C LYS A 66 6.50 9.73 11.19
N ALA A 67 6.56 9.18 12.39
CA ALA A 67 5.37 8.94 13.19
C ALA A 67 4.55 10.24 13.33
N GLY A 68 3.24 10.15 13.13
CA GLY A 68 2.31 11.27 13.22
C GLY A 68 2.20 12.14 11.96
N THR A 69 2.98 11.90 10.90
CA THR A 69 2.80 12.61 9.61
C THR A 69 1.39 12.37 9.04
N HIS A 70 0.86 11.17 9.24
CA HIS A 70 -0.56 10.86 9.09
C HIS A 70 -1.04 10.06 10.29
N GLU A 71 -2.34 10.11 10.61
CA GLU A 71 -2.91 9.42 11.78
C GLU A 71 -2.64 7.90 11.78
N PHE A 72 -2.54 7.28 10.60
CA PHE A 72 -2.26 5.85 10.44
C PHE A 72 -0.76 5.51 10.42
N ILE A 73 0.15 6.50 10.38
CA ILE A 73 1.60 6.30 10.51
C ILE A 73 1.95 6.46 12.00
N THR A 74 1.82 5.38 12.76
CA THR A 74 2.03 5.38 14.22
C THR A 74 3.48 5.12 14.63
N ARG A 75 4.35 4.80 13.67
CA ARG A 75 5.78 4.53 13.86
C ARG A 75 6.55 5.11 12.68
N ASP A 76 7.80 5.50 12.93
CA ASP A 76 8.73 5.83 11.86
C ASP A 76 8.77 4.66 10.87
N SER A 77 8.52 4.98 9.60
CA SER A 77 8.32 4.04 8.53
C SER A 77 9.03 4.51 7.27
N PHE A 78 9.11 3.66 6.28
CA PHE A 78 9.73 3.97 5.00
C PHE A 78 8.94 3.34 3.85
N ILE A 79 9.07 3.94 2.67
CA ILE A 79 8.52 3.38 1.44
C ILE A 79 9.49 2.36 0.89
N PHE A 80 9.04 1.12 0.74
CA PHE A 80 9.90 0.03 0.30
C PHE A 80 9.74 -0.21 -1.21
N TYR A 81 10.35 0.65 -2.02
CA TYR A 81 10.16 0.67 -3.48
C TYR A 81 10.50 -0.66 -4.18
N ARG A 82 11.43 -1.45 -3.62
CA ARG A 82 11.75 -2.80 -4.13
C ARG A 82 10.54 -3.74 -4.17
N HIS A 83 9.53 -3.50 -3.35
CA HIS A 83 8.31 -4.32 -3.26
C HIS A 83 7.10 -3.65 -3.91
N ILE A 84 7.32 -2.79 -4.91
CA ILE A 84 6.24 -2.25 -5.73
C ILE A 84 5.44 -3.37 -6.39
N LYS A 85 4.16 -3.14 -6.59
CA LYS A 85 3.21 -4.10 -7.16
C LYS A 85 2.32 -3.45 -8.19
N ILE A 86 1.88 -4.25 -9.14
CA ILE A 86 0.79 -3.93 -10.04
C ILE A 86 -0.39 -4.78 -9.59
N ASP A 87 -1.46 -4.14 -9.13
CA ASP A 87 -2.68 -4.78 -8.64
C ASP A 87 -3.84 -4.44 -9.58
N SER A 88 -4.84 -5.31 -9.68
CA SER A 88 -6.09 -5.01 -10.41
C SER A 88 -7.00 -4.11 -9.56
N LEU A 89 -7.64 -3.12 -10.19
CA LEU A 89 -8.65 -2.29 -9.54
C LEU A 89 -9.80 -3.12 -8.98
N ASP A 90 -10.27 -4.11 -9.72
CA ASP A 90 -11.41 -4.95 -9.33
C ASP A 90 -11.07 -5.81 -8.12
N GLU A 91 -9.86 -6.36 -8.06
CA GLU A 91 -9.38 -7.11 -6.89
C GLU A 91 -9.30 -6.22 -5.66
N ILE A 92 -8.78 -4.99 -5.80
CA ILE A 92 -8.72 -4.03 -4.70
C ILE A 92 -10.13 -3.71 -4.21
N LYS A 93 -11.07 -3.39 -5.11
CA LYS A 93 -12.46 -3.08 -4.75
C LYS A 93 -13.13 -4.24 -4.04
N ALA A 94 -13.06 -5.45 -4.59
CA ALA A 94 -13.67 -6.64 -4.02
C ALA A 94 -13.13 -6.95 -2.62
N ASN A 95 -11.82 -6.79 -2.39
CA ASN A 95 -11.23 -7.01 -1.07
C ASN A 95 -11.58 -5.91 -0.06
N ILE A 96 -11.80 -4.68 -0.51
CA ILE A 96 -12.31 -3.60 0.36
C ILE A 96 -13.76 -3.88 0.75
N GLU A 97 -14.61 -4.23 -0.22
CA GLU A 97 -16.02 -4.58 0.01
C GLU A 97 -16.18 -5.77 0.95
N ALA A 98 -15.33 -6.79 0.78
CA ALA A 98 -15.28 -7.96 1.66
C ALA A 98 -14.64 -7.68 3.04
N GLY A 99 -14.10 -6.48 3.28
CA GLY A 99 -13.47 -6.09 4.55
C GLY A 99 -12.07 -6.66 4.78
N TYR A 100 -11.49 -7.35 3.79
CA TYR A 100 -10.11 -7.84 3.85
C TYR A 100 -9.10 -6.70 3.78
N PHE A 101 -9.36 -5.72 2.92
CA PHE A 101 -8.56 -4.50 2.82
C PHE A 101 -9.26 -3.37 3.56
N ILE A 102 -8.49 -2.55 4.29
CA ILE A 102 -9.03 -1.41 5.03
C ILE A 102 -8.48 -0.13 4.43
N GLN A 103 -9.35 0.75 3.95
CA GLN A 103 -8.95 2.07 3.49
C GLN A 103 -8.48 2.94 4.66
N LYS A 104 -7.40 3.68 4.45
CA LYS A 104 -6.90 4.71 5.35
C LYS A 104 -6.87 6.07 4.61
N PRO A 105 -7.23 7.15 5.32
CA PRO A 105 -7.34 8.49 4.72
C PRO A 105 -5.98 9.07 4.32
#